data_AF-A0A5F2I0Y3-F1
#
_entry.id   AF-A0A5F2I0Y3-F1
#
_cell.length_a   1.000
_cell.length_b   1.000
_cell.length_c   1.000
_cell.angle_alpha   90.00
_cell.angle_beta   90.00
_cell.angle_gamma   90.00
#
_symmetry.space_group_name_H-M   'P 1'
#
loop_
_entity.id
_entity.type
_entity.pdbx_description
1 polymer ?
#
loop_
_entity_poly.entity_id
_entity_poly.type
_entity_poly.pdbx_seq_one_letter_code
_entity_poly.pdbx_strand_id
1 'polypeptide(L)'
;RGVDVVIQGAASQSNQSRQLAAAAARLGLDCILMPRKDAHYDHVQGNQLISRLFGAKIVPVDATASVKQAKEDMAARLKGEGRNPAILGMGSQSALSLAAVAYVNA
;
A
#
# COMPACT_ATOMS: atom_id res chain seq x y z
N ARG A 1 9.48 -14.45 2.39
CA ARG A 1 10.83 -14.25 1.78
C ARG A 1 10.67 -14.27 0.26
N GLY A 2 11.42 -13.45 -0.47
CA GLY A 2 11.31 -13.32 -1.93
C GLY A 2 10.33 -12.27 -2.44
N VAL A 3 9.67 -11.52 -1.54
CA VAL A 3 8.78 -10.41 -1.93
C VAL A 3 9.61 -9.33 -2.57
N ASP A 4 9.15 -8.82 -3.70
CA ASP A 4 9.82 -7.79 -4.50
C ASP A 4 8.98 -6.51 -4.66
N VAL A 5 7.67 -6.60 -4.39
CA VAL A 5 6.72 -5.47 -4.40
C VAL A 5 5.70 -5.59 -3.28
N VAL A 6 5.44 -4.48 -2.59
CA VAL A 6 4.38 -4.38 -1.57
C VAL A 6 3.21 -3.56 -2.09
N ILE A 7 1.99 -4.00 -1.76
CA ILE A 7 0.74 -3.37 -2.19
C ILE A 7 -0.09 -3.01 -0.95
N GLN A 8 -0.53 -1.77 -0.88
CA GLN A 8 -1.44 -1.28 0.16
C GLN A 8 -2.39 -0.25 -0.46
N GLY A 9 -3.53 0.03 0.15
CA GLY A 9 -4.39 1.16 -0.19
C GLY A 9 -5.47 1.37 0.87
N ALA A 10 -5.78 2.62 1.21
CA ALA A 10 -6.87 3.02 2.09
C ALA A 10 -7.33 4.45 1.72
N ALA A 11 -7.28 5.42 2.65
CA ALA A 11 -7.49 6.83 2.35
C ALA A 11 -6.28 7.45 1.62
N SER A 12 -6.50 8.53 0.87
CA SER A 12 -5.44 9.27 0.15
C SER A 12 -4.36 9.83 1.09
N GLN A 13 -4.74 10.18 2.33
CA GLN A 13 -3.85 10.71 3.37
C GLN A 13 -3.47 9.68 4.45
N SER A 14 -3.41 8.39 4.10
CA SER A 14 -3.10 7.33 5.06
C SER A 14 -1.66 7.37 5.60
N ASN A 15 -1.54 7.48 6.93
CA ASN A 15 -0.26 7.41 7.64
C ASN A 15 0.45 6.06 7.46
N GLN A 16 -0.30 4.95 7.49
CA GLN A 16 0.29 3.62 7.29
C GLN A 16 0.86 3.46 5.88
N SER A 17 0.20 4.02 4.86
CA SER A 17 0.67 3.98 3.48
C SER A 17 1.99 4.72 3.32
N ARG A 18 2.13 5.89 3.95
CA ARG A 18 3.39 6.64 4.00
C ARG A 18 4.51 5.87 4.69
N GLN A 19 4.22 5.28 5.85
CA GLN A 19 5.23 4.47 6.58
C GLN A 19 5.68 3.26 5.76
N LEU A 20 4.74 2.60 5.08
CA LEU A 20 5.07 1.49 4.20
C LEU A 20 5.94 1.92 3.02
N ALA A 21 5.62 3.07 2.38
CA ALA A 21 6.44 3.61 1.30
C ALA A 21 7.88 3.88 1.75
N ALA A 22 8.05 4.50 2.93
CA ALA A 22 9.37 4.75 3.50
C ALA A 22 10.14 3.44 3.78
N ALA A 23 9.46 2.44 4.37
CA ALA A 23 10.06 1.15 4.67
C ALA A 23 10.45 0.38 3.40
N ALA A 24 9.57 0.37 2.39
CA ALA A 24 9.83 -0.26 1.10
C ALA A 24 11.04 0.36 0.40
N ALA A 25 11.10 1.70 0.35
CA ALA A 25 12.24 2.43 -0.21
C ALA A 25 13.56 2.06 0.48
N ARG A 26 13.56 2.01 1.82
CA ARG A 26 14.74 1.61 2.60
C ARG A 26 15.17 0.16 2.37
N LEU A 27 14.22 -0.72 2.09
CA LEU A 27 14.45 -2.15 1.86
C LEU A 27 14.71 -2.50 0.39
N GLY A 28 14.65 -1.53 -0.52
CA GLY A 28 14.79 -1.76 -1.97
C GLY A 28 13.62 -2.54 -2.58
N LEU A 29 12.42 -2.43 -2.00
CA LEU A 29 11.20 -3.05 -2.52
C LEU A 29 10.38 -2.03 -3.32
N ASP A 30 9.76 -2.47 -4.40
CA ASP A 30 8.76 -1.66 -5.09
C ASP A 30 7.54 -1.44 -4.18
N CYS A 31 6.96 -0.25 -4.20
CA CYS A 31 5.77 0.08 -3.40
C CYS A 31 4.64 0.58 -4.30
N ILE A 32 3.49 -0.09 -4.26
CA ILE A 32 2.27 0.35 -4.94
C ILE A 32 1.22 0.70 -3.89
N LEU A 33 0.79 1.97 -3.90
CA LEU A 33 -0.27 2.47 -3.05
C LEU A 33 -1.54 2.71 -3.86
N MET A 34 -2.65 2.15 -3.41
CA MET A 34 -3.95 2.18 -4.07
C MET A 34 -5.00 2.91 -3.24
N PRO A 35 -4.82 4.23 -2.98
CA PRO A 35 -5.76 4.98 -2.17
C PRO A 35 -7.11 5.16 -2.88
N ARG A 36 -8.18 5.31 -2.11
CA ARG A 36 -9.46 5.78 -2.63
C ARG A 36 -9.34 7.22 -3.10
N LYS A 37 -10.01 7.57 -4.20
CA LYS A 37 -10.27 8.96 -4.61
C LYS A 37 -11.27 9.61 -3.65
N ASP A 38 -10.83 9.91 -2.44
CA ASP A 38 -11.59 10.68 -1.45
C ASP A 38 -11.44 12.20 -1.70
N ALA A 39 -12.07 13.02 -0.85
CA ALA A 39 -12.08 14.48 -0.98
C ALA A 39 -10.68 15.14 -0.91
N HIS A 40 -9.65 14.41 -0.48
CA HIS A 40 -8.29 14.92 -0.35
C HIS A 40 -7.33 14.36 -1.41
N TYR A 41 -7.83 13.57 -2.37
CA TYR A 41 -7.00 12.88 -3.34
C TYR A 41 -6.39 13.78 -4.42
N ASP A 42 -7.16 14.75 -4.93
CA ASP A 42 -6.77 15.50 -6.14
C ASP A 42 -5.60 16.46 -5.89
N HIS A 43 -5.50 17.01 -4.67
CA HIS A 43 -4.40 17.87 -4.30
C HIS A 43 -3.25 17.05 -3.70
N VAL A 44 -2.16 16.92 -4.47
CA VAL A 44 -0.96 16.18 -4.03
C VAL A 44 -0.23 16.93 -2.93
N GLN A 45 -0.53 16.55 -1.69
CA GLN A 45 0.07 17.11 -0.47
C GLN A 45 0.24 16.05 0.61
N GLY A 46 0.93 16.41 1.69
CA GLY A 46 0.96 15.61 2.92
C GLY A 46 1.48 14.19 2.70
N ASN A 47 0.75 13.20 3.21
CA ASN A 47 1.15 11.79 3.14
C ASN A 47 1.22 11.28 1.70
N GLN A 48 0.37 11.76 0.79
CA GLN A 48 0.42 11.38 -0.62
C GLN A 48 1.69 11.91 -1.29
N LEU A 49 2.06 13.17 -1.04
CA LEU A 49 3.29 13.77 -1.55
C LEU A 49 4.53 13.02 -1.02
N ILE A 50 4.59 12.82 0.30
CA ILE A 50 5.73 12.14 0.94
C ILE A 50 5.86 10.70 0.41
N SER A 51 4.76 9.98 0.22
CA SER A 51 4.81 8.62 -0.34
C SER A 51 5.39 8.59 -1.76
N ARG A 52 5.06 9.58 -2.60
CA ARG A 52 5.65 9.73 -3.93
C ARG A 52 7.14 10.06 -3.86
N LEU A 53 7.58 10.88 -2.91
CA LEU A 53 9.00 11.18 -2.69
C LEU A 53 9.81 9.94 -2.27
N PHE A 54 9.18 8.99 -1.57
CA PHE A 54 9.77 7.67 -1.31
C PHE A 54 9.74 6.72 -2.53
N GLY A 55 9.26 7.18 -3.68
CA GLY A 55 9.21 6.37 -4.91
C GLY A 55 7.99 5.45 -5.02
N ALA A 56 6.98 5.60 -4.15
CA ALA A 56 5.79 4.77 -4.24
C ALA A 56 4.94 5.13 -5.48
N LYS A 57 4.51 4.11 -6.22
CA LYS A 57 3.57 4.24 -7.34
C LYS A 57 2.14 4.37 -6.81
N ILE A 58 1.48 5.48 -7.12
CA ILE A 58 0.08 5.73 -6.71
C ILE A 58 -0.87 5.28 -7.81
N VAL A 59 -1.73 4.29 -7.53
CA VAL A 59 -2.76 3.76 -8.45
C VAL A 59 -4.13 3.91 -7.78
N PRO A 60 -4.81 5.06 -7.94
CA PRO A 60 -6.03 5.34 -7.20
C PRO A 60 -7.19 4.40 -7.56
N VAL A 61 -8.05 4.15 -6.59
CA VAL A 61 -9.29 3.38 -6.72
C VAL A 61 -10.48 4.34 -6.63
N ASP A 62 -11.47 4.19 -7.50
CA ASP A 62 -12.64 5.06 -7.49
C ASP A 62 -13.40 5.04 -6.15
N ALA A 63 -14.06 6.15 -5.82
CA ALA A 63 -14.68 6.38 -4.52
C ALA A 63 -15.67 5.29 -4.09
N THR A 64 -16.36 4.65 -5.03
CA THR A 64 -17.35 3.60 -4.79
C THR A 64 -16.80 2.19 -4.94
N ALA A 65 -15.61 2.02 -5.53
CA ALA A 65 -15.04 0.72 -5.81
C ALA A 65 -14.43 0.05 -4.57
N SER A 66 -14.29 -1.28 -4.61
CA SER A 66 -13.66 -2.05 -3.54
C SER A 66 -12.14 -1.93 -3.61
N VAL A 67 -11.54 -1.22 -2.64
CA VAL A 67 -10.07 -1.14 -2.49
C VAL A 67 -9.47 -2.52 -2.23
N LYS A 68 -10.19 -3.41 -1.54
CA LYS A 68 -9.74 -4.78 -1.29
C LYS A 68 -9.58 -5.53 -2.62
N GLN A 69 -10.63 -5.54 -3.44
CA GLN A 69 -10.63 -6.25 -4.72
C GLN A 69 -9.56 -5.67 -5.65
N ALA A 70 -9.46 -4.34 -5.74
CA ALA A 70 -8.45 -3.69 -6.58
C ALA A 70 -7.01 -4.10 -6.23
N LYS A 71 -6.69 -4.32 -4.94
CA LYS A 71 -5.38 -4.82 -4.52
C LYS A 71 -5.17 -6.29 -4.85
N GLU A 72 -6.21 -7.11 -4.72
CA GLU A 72 -6.17 -8.53 -5.10
C GLU A 72 -5.94 -8.68 -6.60
N ASP A 73 -6.63 -7.88 -7.43
CA ASP A 73 -6.45 -7.85 -8.89
C ASP A 73 -5.05 -7.38 -9.28
N MET A 74 -4.55 -6.33 -8.61
CA MET A 74 -3.19 -5.83 -8.81
C MET A 74 -2.14 -6.90 -8.48
N ALA A 75 -2.32 -7.62 -7.36
CA ALA A 75 -1.42 -8.70 -6.97
C ALA A 75 -1.50 -9.88 -7.95
N ALA A 76 -2.70 -10.24 -8.41
CA ALA A 76 -2.89 -11.30 -9.40
C ALA A 76 -2.19 -10.95 -10.73
N ARG A 77 -2.33 -9.71 -11.21
CA ARG A 77 -1.65 -9.22 -12.42
C ARG A 77 -0.12 -9.32 -12.28
N LEU A 78 0.43 -8.80 -11.17
CA LEU A 78 1.88 -8.84 -10.93
C LEU A 78 2.41 -10.26 -10.82
N LYS A 79 1.66 -11.19 -10.21
CA LYS A 79 2.01 -12.62 -10.22
C LYS A 79 2.03 -13.19 -11.65
N GLY A 80 1.06 -12.83 -12.49
CA GLY A 80 1.06 -13.21 -13.91
C GLY A 80 2.26 -12.66 -14.69
N GLU A 81 2.84 -11.56 -14.24
CA GLU A 81 4.07 -10.96 -14.76
C GLU A 81 5.36 -11.56 -14.14
N GLY A 82 5.24 -12.62 -13.32
CA GLY A 82 6.37 -13.28 -12.68
C GLY A 82 6.94 -12.56 -11.45
N ARG A 83 6.25 -11.52 -10.95
CA ARG A 83 6.63 -10.80 -9.72
C ARG A 83 6.13 -11.53 -8.47
N ASN A 84 6.67 -11.17 -7.31
CA ASN A 84 6.24 -11.71 -6.01
C ASN A 84 5.63 -10.62 -5.10
N PRO A 85 4.35 -10.26 -5.32
CA PRO A 85 3.67 -9.21 -4.57
C PRO A 85 3.20 -9.67 -3.18
N ALA A 86 3.27 -8.76 -2.21
CA ALA A 86 2.63 -8.91 -0.90
C ALA A 86 1.62 -7.78 -0.63
N ILE A 87 0.38 -8.16 -0.33
CA ILE A 87 -0.65 -7.20 0.13
C ILE A 87 -0.51 -7.00 1.64
N LEU A 88 -0.32 -5.75 2.06
CA LEU A 88 -0.16 -5.35 3.46
C LEU A 88 -1.31 -4.41 3.91
N GLY A 89 -1.40 -4.20 5.23
CA GLY A 89 -2.41 -3.33 5.85
C GLY A 89 -3.84 -3.87 5.77
N MET A 90 -4.83 -2.98 5.89
CA MET A 90 -6.26 -3.35 5.90
C MET A 90 -6.66 -4.21 4.69
N GLY A 91 -7.22 -5.40 4.93
CA GLY A 91 -7.59 -6.36 3.89
C GLY A 91 -6.70 -7.61 3.81
N SER A 92 -5.60 -7.66 4.58
CA SER A 92 -4.79 -8.86 4.78
C SER A 92 -4.79 -9.24 6.27
N GLN A 93 -5.54 -10.28 6.65
CA GLN A 93 -5.70 -10.65 8.05
C GLN A 93 -4.37 -11.08 8.68
N SER A 94 -3.55 -11.85 7.95
CA SER A 94 -2.22 -12.25 8.40
C SER A 94 -1.29 -11.05 8.60
N ALA A 95 -1.32 -10.06 7.70
CA ALA A 95 -0.52 -8.85 7.85
C ALA A 95 -0.98 -7.99 9.04
N LEU A 96 -2.30 -7.90 9.28
CA LEU A 96 -2.84 -7.19 10.43
C LEU A 96 -2.47 -7.86 11.75
N SER A 97 -2.59 -9.20 11.84
CA SER A 97 -2.19 -9.95 13.03
C SER A 97 -0.71 -9.75 13.35
N LEU A 98 0.16 -9.77 12.34
CA LEU A 98 1.59 -9.51 12.53
C LEU A 98 1.87 -8.07 12.98
N ALA A 99 1.16 -7.09 12.41
CA ALA A 99 1.32 -5.69 12.81
C ALA A 99 0.91 -5.45 14.27
N ALA A 100 -0.12 -6.14 14.76
CA ALA A 100 -0.57 -6.03 16.15
C ALA A 100 0.49 -6.52 17.16
N VAL A 101 1.30 -7.52 16.80
CA VAL A 101 2.40 -8.01 17.66
C VAL A 101 3.41 -6.91 17.97
N ALA A 102 3.64 -5.96 17.05
CA ALA A 102 4.57 -4.85 17.26
C ALA A 102 4.14 -3.88 18.38
N TYR A 103 2.88 -3.96 18.83
CA TYR A 103 2.34 -3.15 19.92
C TYR A 103 2.30 -3.88 21.27
N VAL A 104 2.67 -5.16 21.31
CA VAL A 104 2.77 -5.91 22.57
C VAL A 104 4.09 -5.56 23.24
N ASN A 105 4.03 -5.06 24.48
CA ASN A 105 5.17 -4.56 25.27
C ASN A 105 5.88 -3.32 24.66
N ALA A 106 5.17 -2.53 23.86
CA ALA A 106 5.66 -1.25 23.33
C ALA A 106 5.58 -0.11 24.36
#